data_AF-A0A1W9QE05-F1
#
_entry.id   AF-A0A1W9QE05-F1
#
_cell.length_a   1.000
_cell.length_b   1.000
_cell.length_c   1.000
_cell.angle_alpha   90.00
_cell.angle_beta   90.00
_cell.angle_gamma   90.00
#
_symmetry.space_group_name_H-M   'P 1'
#
loop_
_entity.id
_entity.type
_entity.pdbx_description
1 polymer ?
#
loop_
_entity_poly.entity_id
_entity_poly.type
_entity_poly.pdbx_seq_one_letter_code
_entity_poly.pdbx_strand_id
1 'polypeptide(L)'
;MTFPWRCLAGAIVSLFGFSAPARAQEGFASNQLNAPARPSPFWGLEPATELRDAYSIGLRSSYLNGPVQFALAAPSETATRVPVVSHLWLIEGTFALRLAEGLDVGVALPWNAVQTGSGIGTVTGATGDLPTTAIGDPRFSVGYGVETESFAVRGFGVVSLPLGSPEAFSGEGNAHGDLGVALSYLDHEFELSLDLRAQLRAPRTLGLYRLGSGMRVAAGFRYRPTPLASVSLEGYLAPSFESQPSALDEESAGSPLPAELLLGGQLALDRYTLGLGLGAGLPLGSRSSLTGGGGALSPTVPAFRALLDFRATF
;
A
#
# COMPACT_ATOMS: atom_id res chain seq x y z
N MET A 1 6.75 -20.42 -29.45
CA MET A 1 5.45 -20.52 -28.76
C MET A 1 5.17 -19.20 -28.07
N THR A 2 4.35 -18.35 -28.67
CA THR A 2 3.95 -17.04 -28.11
C THR A 2 2.64 -17.22 -27.34
N PHE A 3 2.71 -17.12 -26.01
CA PHE A 3 1.54 -17.18 -25.13
C PHE A 3 0.66 -15.94 -25.34
N PRO A 4 -0.66 -16.07 -25.63
CA PRO A 4 -1.53 -14.93 -25.90
C PRO A 4 -2.04 -14.30 -24.60
N TRP A 5 -1.21 -13.47 -23.97
CA TRP A 5 -1.56 -12.72 -22.74
C TRP A 5 -2.78 -11.78 -22.92
N ARG A 6 -3.11 -11.39 -24.15
CA ARG A 6 -4.19 -10.42 -24.45
C ARG A 6 -5.61 -10.95 -24.18
N CYS A 7 -5.83 -12.26 -24.19
CA CYS A 7 -7.17 -12.82 -23.95
C CYS A 7 -7.52 -12.96 -22.47
N LEU A 8 -6.53 -13.19 -21.59
CA LEU A 8 -6.80 -13.36 -20.15
C LEU A 8 -7.13 -12.03 -19.46
N ALA A 9 -6.49 -10.94 -19.89
CA ALA A 9 -6.76 -9.60 -19.36
C ALA A 9 -8.19 -9.11 -19.68
N GLY A 10 -8.74 -9.48 -20.85
CA GLY A 10 -10.08 -9.07 -21.25
C GLY A 10 -11.20 -9.68 -20.40
N ALA A 11 -11.05 -10.94 -19.99
CA ALA A 11 -12.08 -11.66 -19.21
C ALA A 11 -12.20 -11.16 -17.76
N ILE A 12 -11.09 -10.73 -17.14
CA ILE A 12 -11.10 -10.19 -15.77
C ILE A 12 -11.71 -8.78 -15.76
N VAL A 13 -11.49 -7.97 -16.80
CA VAL A 13 -12.05 -6.61 -16.92
C VAL A 13 -13.57 -6.64 -17.13
N SER A 14 -14.13 -7.65 -17.81
CA SER A 14 -15.57 -7.77 -18.04
C SER A 14 -16.42 -8.10 -16.80
N LEU A 15 -15.82 -8.59 -15.71
CA LEU A 15 -16.54 -8.88 -14.46
C LEU A 15 -16.87 -7.62 -13.64
N PHE A 16 -16.26 -6.47 -13.95
CA PHE A 16 -16.39 -5.23 -13.19
C PHE A 16 -17.04 -4.10 -14.00
N GLY A 17 -17.95 -4.42 -14.93
CA GLY A 17 -18.65 -3.47 -15.79
C GLY A 17 -19.54 -2.47 -15.06
N PHE A 18 -18.94 -1.45 -14.45
CA PHE A 18 -19.59 -0.26 -13.93
C PHE A 18 -19.08 0.95 -14.71
N SER A 19 -19.77 1.34 -15.77
CA SER A 19 -19.54 2.59 -16.49
C SER A 19 -20.39 3.70 -15.87
N ALA A 20 -19.89 4.30 -14.79
CA ALA A 20 -20.41 5.58 -14.28
C ALA A 20 -19.75 6.75 -15.06
N PRO A 21 -20.50 7.83 -15.37
CA PRO A 21 -19.93 8.99 -16.05
C PRO A 21 -18.87 9.68 -15.18
N ALA A 22 -17.67 9.86 -15.73
CA ALA A 22 -16.54 10.53 -15.11
C ALA A 22 -16.83 12.01 -14.86
N ARG A 23 -17.40 12.35 -13.70
CA ARG A 23 -17.15 13.66 -13.10
C ARG A 23 -15.72 13.65 -12.55
N ALA A 24 -15.05 14.79 -12.66
CA ALA A 24 -13.74 15.04 -12.08
C ALA A 24 -13.79 14.89 -10.56
N GLN A 25 -13.61 13.66 -10.07
CA GLN A 25 -13.31 13.39 -8.67
C GLN A 25 -11.81 13.18 -8.55
N GLU A 26 -11.14 14.25 -8.15
CA GLU A 26 -9.70 14.30 -7.96
C GLU A 26 -9.38 13.75 -6.56
N GLY A 27 -8.84 12.55 -6.50
CA GLY A 27 -8.58 11.87 -5.24
C GLY A 27 -8.22 10.39 -5.39
N PHE A 28 -7.42 9.88 -4.47
CA PHE A 28 -6.93 8.51 -4.42
C PHE A 28 -6.57 8.16 -2.97
N ALA A 29 -6.37 6.88 -2.64
CA ALA A 29 -5.98 6.49 -1.30
C ALA A 29 -4.54 6.94 -0.99
N SER A 30 -4.38 7.84 -0.02
CA SER A 30 -3.08 8.42 0.37
C SER A 30 -2.05 7.42 0.90
N ASN A 31 -2.48 6.21 1.29
CA ASN A 31 -1.62 5.15 1.78
C ASN A 31 -1.67 3.93 0.85
N GLN A 32 -0.51 3.54 0.30
CA GLN A 32 -0.38 2.30 -0.49
C GLN A 32 0.13 1.11 0.33
N LEU A 33 0.59 1.34 1.57
CA LEU A 33 1.01 0.28 2.48
C LEU A 33 -0.17 -0.23 3.29
N ASN A 34 -0.93 -1.10 2.64
CA ASN A 34 -2.09 -1.78 3.20
C ASN A 34 -1.67 -2.86 4.20
N ALA A 35 -2.30 -2.92 5.39
CA ALA A 35 -2.06 -4.06 6.27
C ALA A 35 -2.65 -5.34 5.67
N PRO A 36 -1.95 -6.48 5.80
CA PRO A 36 -2.55 -7.78 5.57
C PRO A 36 -3.67 -8.01 6.60
N ALA A 37 -4.79 -8.58 6.16
CA ALA A 37 -5.87 -8.96 7.07
C ALA A 37 -5.40 -10.04 8.07
N ARG A 38 -4.51 -10.92 7.62
CA ARG A 38 -3.91 -12.00 8.39
C ARG A 38 -2.72 -11.53 9.25
N PRO A 39 -2.39 -12.24 10.35
CA PRO A 39 -1.18 -11.96 11.11
C PRO A 39 0.04 -12.10 10.19
N SER A 40 0.88 -11.06 10.17
CA SER A 40 2.09 -11.01 9.37
C SER A 40 3.26 -10.58 10.25
N PRO A 41 4.45 -11.18 10.06
CA PRO A 41 5.67 -10.68 10.70
C PRO A 41 6.16 -9.33 10.16
N PHE A 42 5.54 -8.90 9.07
CA PHE A 42 5.89 -7.72 8.32
C PHE A 42 4.72 -6.73 8.35
N TRP A 43 5.00 -5.50 7.95
CA TRP A 43 4.05 -4.42 7.98
C TRP A 43 3.23 -4.42 6.69
N GLY A 44 3.87 -4.48 5.52
CA GLY A 44 3.19 -4.45 4.23
C GLY A 44 3.13 -5.78 3.50
N LEU A 45 4.01 -6.73 3.80
CA LEU A 45 4.07 -8.02 3.08
C LEU A 45 2.89 -8.92 3.45
N GLU A 46 2.32 -9.58 2.42
CA GLU A 46 1.43 -10.71 2.63
C GLU A 46 2.23 -11.84 3.28
N PRO A 47 1.73 -12.47 4.35
CA PRO A 47 2.37 -13.65 4.92
C PRO A 47 2.20 -14.83 3.96
N ALA A 48 3.29 -15.57 3.69
CA ALA A 48 3.23 -16.82 2.92
C ALA A 48 2.79 -18.02 3.78
N THR A 49 3.05 -17.97 5.09
CA THR A 49 2.69 -19.01 6.06
C THR A 49 1.18 -19.17 6.17
N GLU A 50 0.71 -20.30 6.67
CA GLU A 50 -0.72 -20.56 6.88
C GLU A 50 -1.26 -19.84 8.13
N LEU A 51 -2.57 -19.57 8.16
CA LEU A 51 -3.23 -19.13 9.38
C LEU A 51 -3.41 -20.40 10.21
N ARG A 52 -2.80 -20.46 11.40
CA ARG A 52 -2.85 -21.69 12.23
C ARG A 52 -4.13 -21.78 13.05
N ASP A 53 -4.52 -20.65 13.62
CA ASP A 53 -5.72 -20.51 14.44
C ASP A 53 -6.99 -20.47 13.57
N ALA A 54 -8.17 -20.58 14.19
CA ALA A 54 -9.44 -20.53 13.46
C ALA A 54 -9.70 -19.13 12.91
N TYR A 55 -9.39 -18.10 13.69
CA TYR A 55 -9.50 -16.71 13.24
C TYR A 55 -8.49 -15.78 13.91
N SER A 56 -8.34 -14.59 13.34
CA SER A 56 -7.55 -13.52 13.93
C SER A 56 -8.27 -12.18 13.84
N ILE A 57 -8.12 -11.34 14.86
CA ILE A 57 -8.58 -9.96 14.88
C ILE A 57 -7.36 -9.07 15.10
N GLY A 58 -7.32 -7.93 14.44
CA GLY A 58 -6.24 -6.97 14.59
C GLY A 58 -6.71 -5.53 14.50
N LEU A 59 -5.91 -4.66 15.10
CA LEU A 59 -6.01 -3.22 15.00
C LEU A 59 -4.63 -2.66 14.74
N ARG A 60 -4.47 -1.93 13.64
CA ARG A 60 -3.24 -1.23 13.30
C ARG A 60 -3.46 0.27 13.28
N SER A 61 -2.54 1.01 13.87
CA SER A 61 -2.47 2.46 13.75
C SER A 61 -1.20 2.86 12.99
N SER A 62 -1.33 3.78 12.04
CA SER A 62 -0.23 4.32 11.24
C SER A 62 -0.26 5.84 11.28
N TYR A 63 0.84 6.47 11.66
CA TYR A 63 1.06 7.90 11.47
C TYR A 63 1.91 8.10 10.22
N LEU A 64 1.51 9.05 9.36
CA LEU A 64 2.15 9.37 8.09
C LEU A 64 2.45 10.86 8.02
N ASN A 65 3.70 11.20 7.72
CA ASN A 65 4.14 12.57 7.45
C ASN A 65 4.30 12.78 5.94
N GLY A 66 3.58 13.75 5.40
CA GLY A 66 3.58 14.16 4.01
C GLY A 66 3.24 13.04 3.02
N PRO A 67 2.21 12.19 3.23
CA PRO A 67 1.88 11.10 2.31
C PRO A 67 1.43 11.57 0.93
N VAL A 68 0.93 12.80 0.80
CA VAL A 68 0.53 13.39 -0.49
C VAL A 68 1.13 14.79 -0.64
N GLN A 69 2.07 14.91 -1.57
CA GLN A 69 2.74 16.16 -1.91
C GLN A 69 2.71 16.35 -3.42
N PHE A 70 2.49 17.59 -3.89
CA PHE A 70 2.72 17.96 -5.27
C PHE A 70 3.90 18.89 -5.40
N ALA A 71 4.67 18.72 -6.46
CA ALA A 71 5.57 19.74 -6.93
C ALA A 71 4.79 20.72 -7.81
N LEU A 72 4.82 22.00 -7.47
CA LEU A 72 4.37 23.06 -8.36
C LEU A 72 5.57 23.55 -9.17
N ALA A 73 5.36 23.76 -10.47
CA ALA A 73 6.32 24.44 -11.31
C ALA A 73 6.54 25.86 -10.78
N ALA A 74 7.77 26.19 -10.43
CA ALA A 74 8.18 27.52 -10.00
C ALA A 74 9.17 28.10 -11.02
N PRO A 75 9.20 29.43 -11.25
CA PRO A 75 10.21 30.07 -12.10
C PRO A 75 11.65 29.88 -11.62
N SER A 76 11.84 29.49 -10.35
CA SER A 76 13.15 29.16 -9.76
C SER A 76 13.48 27.68 -9.92
N GLU A 77 14.77 27.33 -9.98
CA GLU A 77 15.26 25.93 -10.04
C GLU A 77 14.78 25.03 -8.89
N THR A 78 14.28 25.61 -7.79
CA THR A 78 13.67 24.88 -6.69
C THR A 78 12.15 24.77 -6.88
N ALA A 79 11.65 23.59 -7.23
CA ALA A 79 10.21 23.32 -7.24
C ALA A 79 9.63 23.45 -5.82
N THR A 80 8.54 24.22 -5.69
CA THR A 80 7.82 24.36 -4.41
C THR A 80 6.97 23.12 -4.18
N ARG A 81 7.16 22.44 -3.05
CA ARG A 81 6.32 21.31 -2.66
C ARG A 81 5.12 21.80 -1.84
N VAL A 82 3.92 21.42 -2.28
CA VAL A 82 2.67 21.72 -1.57
C VAL A 82 2.16 20.43 -0.93
N PRO A 83 2.11 20.37 0.42
CA PRO A 83 1.60 19.20 1.13
C PRO A 83 0.06 19.22 1.16
N VAL A 84 -0.54 18.42 0.28
CA VAL A 84 -1.99 18.27 0.19
C VAL A 84 -2.53 17.56 1.41
N VAL A 85 -1.81 16.52 1.83
CA VAL A 85 -1.99 15.83 3.10
C VAL A 85 -0.65 15.89 3.81
N SER A 86 -0.55 16.75 4.81
CA SER A 86 0.65 16.98 5.63
C SER A 86 0.82 15.91 6.69
N HIS A 87 -0.27 15.56 7.38
CA HIS A 87 -0.25 14.53 8.41
C HIS A 87 -1.51 13.67 8.28
N LEU A 88 -1.34 12.36 8.43
CA LEU A 88 -2.44 11.41 8.42
C LEU A 88 -2.22 10.37 9.53
N TRP A 89 -3.23 10.22 10.38
CA TRP A 89 -3.36 9.15 11.35
C TRP A 89 -4.39 8.15 10.82
N LEU A 90 -3.92 7.04 10.27
CA LEU A 90 -4.74 5.96 9.73
C LEU A 90 -4.91 4.88 10.80
N ILE A 91 -6.11 4.35 10.94
CA ILE A 91 -6.36 3.16 11.75
C ILE A 91 -7.08 2.12 10.89
N GLU A 92 -6.68 0.87 11.03
CA GLU A 92 -7.19 -0.23 10.24
C GLU A 92 -7.56 -1.41 11.14
N GLY A 93 -8.84 -1.77 11.11
CA GLY A 93 -9.32 -3.00 11.74
C GLY A 93 -9.19 -4.17 10.78
N THR A 94 -8.63 -5.28 11.22
CA THR A 94 -8.45 -6.48 10.38
C THR A 94 -9.12 -7.68 11.02
N PHE A 95 -9.73 -8.53 10.19
CA PHE A 95 -10.23 -9.84 10.59
C PHE A 95 -9.83 -10.86 9.53
N ALA A 96 -9.41 -12.06 9.95
CA ALA A 96 -9.19 -13.17 9.05
C ALA A 96 -9.77 -14.46 9.63
N LEU A 97 -10.27 -15.32 8.76
CA LEU A 97 -10.92 -16.58 9.08
C LEU A 97 -10.30 -17.69 8.25
N ARG A 98 -9.89 -18.76 8.92
CA ARG A 98 -9.45 -20.00 8.28
C ARG A 98 -10.66 -20.83 7.89
N LEU A 99 -10.79 -21.14 6.61
CA LEU A 99 -11.89 -21.95 6.09
C LEU A 99 -11.50 -23.43 5.97
N ALA A 100 -10.24 -23.69 5.63
CA ALA A 100 -9.64 -25.02 5.56
C ALA A 100 -8.13 -24.92 5.79
N GLU A 101 -7.41 -26.04 5.72
CA GLU A 101 -5.95 -26.04 5.65
C GLU A 101 -5.48 -25.28 4.41
N GLY A 102 -4.52 -24.36 4.59
CA GLY A 102 -4.08 -23.44 3.55
C GLY A 102 -5.07 -22.34 3.11
N LEU A 103 -6.39 -22.54 3.24
CA LEU A 103 -7.41 -21.61 2.73
C LEU A 103 -7.93 -20.63 3.79
N ASP A 104 -7.83 -19.34 3.49
CA ASP A 104 -8.29 -18.26 4.35
C ASP A 104 -9.05 -17.17 3.58
N VAL A 105 -9.89 -16.45 4.31
CA VAL A 105 -10.50 -15.19 3.89
C VAL A 105 -10.24 -14.11 4.93
N GLY A 106 -10.26 -12.86 4.50
CA GLY A 106 -10.05 -11.73 5.41
C GLY A 106 -10.76 -10.47 4.97
N VAL A 107 -10.89 -9.54 5.92
CA VAL A 107 -11.40 -8.20 5.72
C VAL A 107 -10.49 -7.19 6.44
N ALA A 108 -10.26 -6.04 5.81
CA ALA A 108 -9.59 -4.90 6.41
C ALA A 108 -10.46 -3.64 6.23
N LEU A 109 -10.63 -2.88 7.30
CA LEU A 109 -11.47 -1.69 7.38
C LEU A 109 -10.61 -0.48 7.75
N PRO A 110 -10.11 0.28 6.76
CA PRO A 110 -9.31 1.47 7.00
C PRO A 110 -10.18 2.68 7.33
N TRP A 111 -9.70 3.53 8.23
CA TRP A 111 -10.30 4.83 8.55
C TRP A 111 -9.21 5.87 8.86
N ASN A 112 -9.34 7.05 8.25
CA ASN A 112 -8.50 8.20 8.54
C ASN A 112 -9.05 8.85 9.81
N ALA A 113 -8.36 8.66 10.94
CA ALA A 113 -8.76 9.15 12.25
C ALA A 113 -8.53 10.64 12.40
N VAL A 114 -7.42 11.12 11.85
CA VAL A 114 -7.12 12.54 11.78
C VAL A 114 -6.28 12.75 10.52
N GLN A 115 -6.63 13.74 9.72
CA GLN A 115 -5.76 14.23 8.65
C GLN A 115 -5.75 15.75 8.59
N THR A 116 -4.62 16.29 8.16
CA THR A 116 -4.39 17.72 8.01
C THR A 116 -3.61 17.97 6.74
N GLY A 117 -3.76 19.15 6.14
CA GLY A 117 -3.08 19.53 4.92
C GLY A 117 -3.85 20.62 4.20
N SER A 118 -3.36 21.00 3.02
CA SER A 118 -3.97 22.05 2.23
C SER A 118 -5.17 21.59 1.39
N GLY A 119 -5.35 20.27 1.23
CA GLY A 119 -6.37 19.71 0.34
C GLY A 119 -6.08 19.97 -1.15
N ILE A 120 -6.83 19.29 -2.02
CA ILE A 120 -6.63 19.38 -3.48
C ILE A 120 -6.90 20.80 -4.01
N GLY A 121 -7.76 21.57 -3.33
CA GLY A 121 -8.17 22.91 -3.73
C GLY A 121 -7.02 23.90 -3.92
N THR A 122 -5.93 23.74 -3.16
CA THR A 122 -4.73 24.57 -3.34
C THR A 122 -3.97 24.32 -4.65
N VAL A 123 -4.18 23.17 -5.27
CA VAL A 123 -3.55 22.79 -6.54
C VAL A 123 -4.47 23.08 -7.71
N THR A 124 -5.78 22.84 -7.54
CA THR A 124 -6.76 22.94 -8.62
C THR A 124 -7.58 24.23 -8.62
N GLY A 125 -7.41 25.07 -7.60
CA GLY A 125 -8.21 26.27 -7.40
C GLY A 125 -9.64 25.99 -6.92
N ALA A 126 -9.97 24.72 -6.65
CA ALA A 126 -11.28 24.34 -6.12
C ALA A 126 -11.44 24.84 -4.68
N THR A 127 -12.64 25.26 -4.32
CA THR A 127 -12.99 25.62 -2.94
C THR A 127 -13.44 24.37 -2.20
N GLY A 128 -12.67 23.93 -1.19
CA GLY A 128 -13.04 22.80 -0.35
C GLY A 128 -11.94 22.45 0.64
N ASP A 129 -12.29 22.39 1.92
CA ASP A 129 -11.37 21.98 2.97
C ASP A 129 -11.15 20.46 2.95
N LEU A 130 -9.94 20.02 3.30
CA LEU A 130 -9.63 18.61 3.50
C LEU A 130 -10.45 18.08 4.69
N PRO A 131 -11.32 17.07 4.51
CA PRO A 131 -12.06 16.51 5.64
C PRO A 131 -11.10 15.94 6.69
N THR A 132 -11.28 16.24 7.97
CA THR A 132 -10.38 15.76 9.04
C THR A 132 -10.44 14.26 9.26
N THR A 133 -11.60 13.65 9.00
CA THR A 133 -11.85 12.22 9.19
C THR A 133 -12.52 11.64 7.95
N ALA A 134 -12.20 10.39 7.61
CA ALA A 134 -12.88 9.71 6.51
C ALA A 134 -12.79 8.18 6.67
N ILE A 135 -13.80 7.48 6.18
CA ILE A 135 -13.74 6.02 6.02
C ILE A 135 -12.97 5.74 4.73
N GLY A 136 -12.09 4.74 4.75
CA GLY A 136 -11.37 4.31 3.55
C GLY A 136 -12.07 3.15 2.83
N ASP A 137 -11.48 2.71 1.73
CA ASP A 137 -12.00 1.58 0.97
C ASP A 137 -11.83 0.26 1.76
N PRO A 138 -12.92 -0.43 2.15
CA PRO A 138 -12.79 -1.72 2.81
C PRO A 138 -12.27 -2.75 1.82
N ARG A 139 -11.42 -3.64 2.33
CA ARG A 139 -10.69 -4.63 1.53
C ARG A 139 -11.10 -6.03 1.94
N PHE A 140 -11.36 -6.89 0.96
CA PHE A 140 -11.65 -8.31 1.16
C PHE A 140 -10.53 -9.12 0.52
N SER A 141 -10.00 -10.08 1.25
CA SER A 141 -8.91 -10.93 0.78
C SER A 141 -9.32 -12.40 0.80
N VAL A 142 -8.79 -13.16 -0.16
CA VAL A 142 -8.81 -14.62 -0.15
C VAL A 142 -7.40 -15.10 -0.47
N GLY A 143 -6.97 -16.19 0.15
CA GLY A 143 -5.70 -16.80 -0.21
C GLY A 143 -5.65 -18.28 0.09
N TYR A 144 -4.77 -18.94 -0.65
CA TYR A 144 -4.47 -20.36 -0.49
C TYR A 144 -2.96 -20.53 -0.39
N GLY A 145 -2.51 -21.07 0.73
CA GLY A 145 -1.12 -21.34 1.04
C GLY A 145 -0.81 -22.83 1.14
N VAL A 146 0.46 -23.16 0.93
CA VAL A 146 1.04 -24.46 1.28
C VAL A 146 2.33 -24.18 2.03
N GLU A 147 2.48 -24.80 3.20
CA GLU A 147 3.65 -24.67 4.07
C GLU A 147 4.35 -26.03 4.25
N THR A 148 5.68 -25.99 4.18
CA THR A 148 6.59 -27.07 4.58
C THR A 148 7.44 -26.58 5.75
N GLU A 149 8.33 -27.42 6.29
CA GLU A 149 9.19 -27.04 7.41
C GLU A 149 10.05 -25.79 7.14
N SER A 150 10.53 -25.61 5.91
CA SER A 150 11.46 -24.52 5.57
C SER A 150 10.95 -23.55 4.51
N PHE A 151 9.81 -23.84 3.88
CA PHE A 151 9.28 -23.01 2.80
C PHE A 151 7.78 -22.88 2.89
N ALA A 152 7.28 -21.68 2.61
CA ALA A 152 5.87 -21.42 2.44
C ALA A 152 5.63 -20.65 1.13
N VAL A 153 4.52 -20.98 0.46
CA VAL A 153 4.04 -20.26 -0.72
C VAL A 153 2.55 -20.00 -0.57
N ARG A 154 2.10 -18.80 -0.91
CA ARG A 154 0.68 -18.44 -0.91
C ARG A 154 0.30 -17.63 -2.14
N GLY A 155 -0.71 -18.10 -2.87
CA GLY A 155 -1.43 -17.28 -3.84
C GLY A 155 -2.57 -16.54 -3.17
N PHE A 156 -2.80 -15.27 -3.53
CA PHE A 156 -3.86 -14.48 -2.92
C PHE A 156 -4.46 -13.45 -3.88
N GLY A 157 -5.67 -13.01 -3.53
CA GLY A 157 -6.36 -11.90 -4.16
C GLY A 157 -6.93 -10.97 -3.11
N VAL A 158 -6.94 -9.67 -3.42
CA VAL A 158 -7.54 -8.61 -2.60
C VAL A 158 -8.45 -7.78 -3.48
N VAL A 159 -9.65 -7.46 -3.01
CA VAL A 159 -10.60 -6.55 -3.67
C VAL A 159 -10.93 -5.43 -2.71
N SER A 160 -10.83 -4.20 -3.17
CA SER A 160 -11.19 -2.99 -2.44
C SER A 160 -12.50 -2.43 -3.00
N LEU A 161 -13.45 -2.13 -2.12
CA LEU A 161 -14.72 -1.51 -2.51
C LEU A 161 -14.61 0.02 -2.45
N PRO A 162 -15.18 0.76 -3.41
CA PRO A 162 -15.09 2.22 -3.47
C PRO A 162 -16.05 2.91 -2.49
N LEU A 163 -15.90 2.63 -1.20
CA LEU A 163 -16.72 3.24 -0.15
C LEU A 163 -16.02 4.41 0.53
N GLY A 164 -14.71 4.56 0.34
CA GLY A 164 -13.95 5.71 0.80
C GLY A 164 -14.17 6.94 -0.08
N SER A 165 -13.88 8.12 0.47
CA SER A 165 -14.00 9.39 -0.25
C SER A 165 -12.69 9.72 -0.97
N PRO A 166 -12.71 9.87 -2.30
CA PRO A 166 -11.56 10.38 -3.05
C PRO A 166 -11.14 11.78 -2.57
N GLU A 167 -12.10 12.66 -2.32
CA GLU A 167 -11.85 14.05 -1.90
C GLU A 167 -11.14 14.12 -0.54
N ALA A 168 -11.34 13.11 0.31
CA ALA A 168 -10.64 12.95 1.58
C ALA A 168 -9.35 12.12 1.49
N PHE A 169 -8.92 11.70 0.29
CA PHE A 169 -7.77 10.81 0.08
C PHE A 169 -7.82 9.51 0.89
N SER A 170 -9.02 9.03 1.20
CA SER A 170 -9.24 7.79 1.96
C SER A 170 -9.65 6.61 1.06
N GLY A 171 -10.10 6.88 -0.17
CA GLY A 171 -10.48 5.86 -1.14
C GLY A 171 -10.08 6.21 -2.56
N GLU A 172 -10.08 5.19 -3.41
CA GLU A 172 -9.79 5.31 -4.84
C GLU A 172 -11.04 5.68 -5.65
N GLY A 173 -12.24 5.70 -5.06
CA GLY A 173 -13.49 6.05 -5.76
C GLY A 173 -13.92 5.08 -6.89
N ASN A 174 -13.13 4.04 -7.15
CA ASN A 174 -13.45 2.92 -8.03
C ASN A 174 -13.02 1.62 -7.35
N ALA A 175 -13.77 0.55 -7.64
CA ALA A 175 -13.33 -0.79 -7.25
C ALA A 175 -11.97 -1.08 -7.89
N HIS A 176 -11.09 -1.69 -7.11
CA HIS A 176 -9.75 -2.09 -7.54
C HIS A 176 -9.35 -3.35 -6.78
N GLY A 177 -8.24 -3.96 -7.17
CA GLY A 177 -7.77 -5.16 -6.48
C GLY A 177 -6.34 -5.51 -6.79
N ASP A 178 -5.82 -6.45 -6.01
CA ASP A 178 -4.49 -7.01 -6.15
C ASP A 178 -4.59 -8.52 -6.37
N LEU A 179 -3.72 -9.05 -7.22
CA LEU A 179 -3.48 -10.50 -7.35
C LEU A 179 -2.00 -10.74 -7.12
N GLY A 180 -1.65 -11.69 -6.26
CA GLY A 180 -0.24 -11.87 -5.90
C GLY A 180 0.14 -13.24 -5.40
N VAL A 181 1.44 -13.38 -5.21
CA VAL A 181 2.08 -14.54 -4.61
C VAL A 181 3.07 -14.08 -3.56
N ALA A 182 2.98 -14.68 -2.38
CA ALA A 182 3.94 -14.53 -1.30
C ALA A 182 4.77 -15.81 -1.15
N LEU A 183 6.06 -15.65 -0.91
CA LEU A 183 7.03 -16.72 -0.68
C LEU A 183 7.76 -16.42 0.63
N SER A 184 7.95 -17.43 1.47
CA SER A 184 8.83 -17.34 2.64
C SER A 184 9.78 -18.52 2.69
N TYR A 185 11.05 -18.24 2.99
CA TYR A 185 11.97 -19.21 3.54
C TYR A 185 11.96 -19.09 5.07
N LEU A 186 11.73 -20.20 5.75
CA LEU A 186 11.53 -20.30 7.19
C LEU A 186 12.72 -21.04 7.78
N ASP A 187 13.44 -20.36 8.66
CA ASP A 187 14.39 -20.96 9.59
C ASP A 187 13.90 -20.71 11.03
N HIS A 188 14.49 -21.44 11.98
CA HIS A 188 14.17 -21.29 13.39
C HIS A 188 14.36 -19.83 13.86
N GLU A 189 15.48 -19.23 13.48
CA GLU A 189 15.86 -17.89 13.96
C GLU A 189 15.52 -16.78 12.98
N PHE A 190 15.44 -17.07 11.67
CA PHE A 190 15.18 -16.05 10.67
C PHE A 190 14.11 -16.45 9.65
N GLU A 191 13.56 -15.44 9.00
CA GLU A 191 12.65 -15.61 7.87
C GLU A 191 12.99 -14.59 6.78
N LEU A 192 13.02 -15.08 5.54
CA LEU A 192 13.14 -14.26 4.34
C LEU A 192 11.84 -14.36 3.57
N SER A 193 11.26 -13.22 3.21
CA SER A 193 9.97 -13.17 2.52
C SER A 193 10.03 -12.32 1.28
N LEU A 194 9.28 -12.73 0.27
CA LEU A 194 9.08 -12.02 -0.99
C LEU A 194 7.59 -11.98 -1.29
N ASP A 195 7.11 -10.83 -1.74
CA ASP A 195 5.71 -10.57 -2.09
C ASP A 195 5.66 -9.88 -3.46
N LEU A 196 5.01 -10.53 -4.42
CA LEU A 196 4.85 -10.05 -5.79
C LEU A 196 3.35 -9.88 -6.09
N ARG A 197 2.92 -8.67 -6.43
CA ARG A 197 1.50 -8.35 -6.70
C ARG A 197 1.32 -7.60 -7.99
N ALA A 198 0.35 -8.01 -8.79
CA ALA A 198 -0.23 -7.18 -9.84
C ALA A 198 -1.35 -6.33 -9.24
N GLN A 199 -1.27 -5.02 -9.43
CA GLN A 199 -2.26 -4.05 -8.96
C GLN A 199 -3.17 -3.67 -10.12
N LEU A 200 -4.45 -4.00 -9.99
CA LEU A 200 -5.49 -3.79 -11.00
C LEU A 200 -6.36 -2.61 -10.58
N ARG A 201 -6.17 -1.47 -11.24
CA ARG A 201 -6.92 -0.25 -10.95
C ARG A 201 -7.17 0.57 -12.21
N ALA A 202 -8.29 1.29 -12.22
CA ALA A 202 -8.60 2.22 -13.30
C ALA A 202 -7.58 3.37 -13.32
N PRO A 203 -7.11 3.80 -14.51
CA PRO A 203 -6.22 4.95 -14.62
C PRO A 203 -6.88 6.21 -14.06
N ARG A 204 -6.11 7.01 -13.33
CA ARG A 204 -6.50 8.31 -12.77
C ARG A 204 -5.38 9.32 -12.94
N THR A 205 -5.76 10.56 -13.24
CA THR A 205 -4.83 11.67 -13.31
C THR A 205 -4.86 12.44 -12.00
N LEU A 206 -3.67 12.76 -11.49
CA LEU A 206 -3.46 13.46 -10.25
C LEU A 206 -2.38 14.53 -10.45
N GLY A 207 -2.81 15.78 -10.63
CA GLY A 207 -1.92 16.84 -11.08
C GLY A 207 -1.27 16.45 -12.40
N LEU A 208 0.05 16.29 -12.40
CA LEU A 208 0.83 15.89 -13.58
C LEU A 208 1.06 14.38 -13.69
N TYR A 209 0.67 13.60 -12.69
CA TYR A 209 0.92 12.17 -12.64
C TYR A 209 -0.32 11.39 -13.10
N ARG A 210 -0.08 10.30 -13.83
CA ARG A 210 -1.11 9.29 -14.09
C ARG A 210 -0.81 8.06 -13.26
N LEU A 211 -1.71 7.76 -12.34
CA LEU A 211 -1.67 6.56 -11.50
C LEU A 211 -2.64 5.54 -12.09
N GLY A 212 -2.30 4.26 -12.02
CA GLY A 212 -3.14 3.22 -12.59
C GLY A 212 -2.58 1.85 -12.31
N SER A 213 -2.84 0.90 -13.21
CA SER A 213 -2.40 -0.47 -12.99
C SER A 213 -0.88 -0.55 -12.91
N GLY A 214 -0.38 -1.51 -12.13
CA GLY A 214 1.04 -1.58 -11.79
C GLY A 214 1.42 -2.92 -11.18
N MET A 215 2.62 -2.94 -10.62
CA MET A 215 3.12 -4.09 -9.88
C MET A 215 3.68 -3.61 -8.55
N ARG A 216 3.58 -4.43 -7.51
CA ARG A 216 4.27 -4.25 -6.24
C ARG A 216 5.23 -5.40 -6.02
N VAL A 217 6.45 -5.07 -5.65
CA VAL A 217 7.49 -6.02 -5.23
C VAL A 217 7.91 -5.63 -3.83
N ALA A 218 7.80 -6.54 -2.88
CA ALA A 218 8.24 -6.30 -1.52
C ALA A 218 9.09 -7.47 -1.02
N ALA A 219 10.10 -7.17 -0.22
CA ALA A 219 10.96 -8.16 0.41
C ALA A 219 11.13 -7.84 1.89
N GLY A 220 11.24 -8.89 2.70
CA GLY A 220 11.33 -8.79 4.14
C GLY A 220 12.37 -9.74 4.70
N PHE A 221 13.07 -9.30 5.73
CA PHE A 221 13.89 -10.13 6.59
C PHE A 221 13.39 -9.99 8.02
N ARG A 222 13.17 -11.11 8.70
CA ARG A 222 12.83 -11.17 10.12
C ARG A 222 13.89 -11.97 10.87
N TYR A 223 14.28 -11.48 12.04
CA TYR A 223 15.12 -12.18 13.01
C TYR A 223 14.37 -12.34 14.33
N ARG A 224 14.40 -13.54 14.92
CA ARG A 224 13.74 -13.91 16.18
C ARG A 224 14.80 -14.22 17.24
N PRO A 225 15.32 -13.21 17.97
CA PRO A 225 16.28 -13.47 19.05
C PRO A 225 15.71 -14.33 20.17
N THR A 226 14.38 -14.33 20.33
CA THR A 226 13.67 -15.21 21.28
C THR A 226 12.36 -15.70 20.66
N PRO A 227 11.71 -16.74 21.20
CA PRO A 227 10.38 -17.14 20.76
C PRO A 227 9.31 -16.05 20.92
N LEU A 228 9.54 -15.07 21.81
CA LEU A 228 8.60 -14.00 22.12
C LEU A 228 8.88 -12.70 21.38
N ALA A 229 10.07 -12.49 20.84
CA ALA A 229 10.47 -11.22 20.26
C ALA A 229 11.05 -11.40 18.87
N SER A 230 10.68 -10.50 17.95
CA SER A 230 11.29 -10.46 16.63
C SER A 230 11.53 -9.03 16.16
N VAL A 231 12.51 -8.86 15.28
CA VAL A 231 12.82 -7.62 14.58
C VAL A 231 12.72 -7.90 13.09
N SER A 232 12.13 -6.99 12.33
CA SER A 232 11.97 -7.12 10.89
C SER A 232 12.41 -5.86 10.14
N LEU A 233 13.04 -6.09 8.99
CA LEU A 233 13.36 -5.09 7.98
C LEU A 233 12.57 -5.43 6.71
N GLU A 234 11.86 -4.47 6.17
CA GLU A 234 11.01 -4.64 4.99
C GLU A 234 11.27 -3.50 4.01
N GLY A 235 11.26 -3.80 2.71
CA GLY A 235 11.28 -2.80 1.66
C GLY A 235 10.32 -3.16 0.54
N TYR A 236 9.70 -2.16 -0.07
CA TYR A 236 8.86 -2.37 -1.25
C TYR A 236 9.10 -1.33 -2.34
N LEU A 237 8.74 -1.72 -3.57
CA LEU A 237 8.72 -0.91 -4.78
C LEU A 237 7.37 -1.13 -5.48
N ALA A 238 6.76 -0.07 -6.02
CA ALA A 238 5.47 -0.18 -6.71
C ALA A 238 5.45 0.53 -8.08
N PRO A 239 6.17 0.03 -9.10
CA PRO A 239 6.14 0.62 -10.45
C PRO A 239 4.74 0.62 -11.06
N SER A 240 4.37 1.73 -11.70
CA SER A 240 3.15 1.84 -12.51
C SER A 240 3.42 1.50 -13.98
N PHE A 241 2.42 0.93 -14.65
CA PHE A 241 2.44 0.68 -16.10
C PHE A 241 1.77 1.80 -16.91
N GLU A 242 1.25 2.84 -16.24
CA GLU A 242 0.61 3.96 -16.92
C GLU A 242 1.64 4.85 -17.61
N SER A 243 1.36 5.19 -18.86
CA SER A 243 2.11 6.23 -19.58
C SER A 243 1.84 7.59 -18.93
N GLN A 244 2.89 8.27 -18.51
CA GLN A 244 2.77 9.61 -17.96
C GLN A 244 2.40 10.62 -19.06
N PRO A 245 1.60 11.66 -18.77
CA PRO A 245 1.26 12.68 -19.75
C PRO A 245 2.52 13.36 -20.33
N SER A 246 2.54 13.57 -21.65
CA SER A 246 3.66 14.19 -22.38
C SER A 246 3.89 15.67 -22.07
N ALA A 247 3.02 16.29 -21.27
CA ALA A 247 3.15 17.69 -20.84
C ALA A 247 4.23 17.89 -19.76
N LEU A 248 4.74 16.80 -19.19
CA LEU A 248 6.04 16.81 -18.53
C LEU A 248 7.07 16.83 -19.66
N ASP A 249 7.81 17.94 -19.82
CA ASP A 249 8.95 18.01 -20.76
C ASP A 249 9.76 16.71 -20.67
N GLU A 250 10.28 16.18 -21.78
CA GLU A 250 11.00 14.89 -21.79
C GLU A 250 12.15 14.83 -20.77
N GLU A 251 12.67 15.99 -20.34
CA GLU A 251 13.67 16.11 -19.26
C GLU A 251 13.09 15.95 -17.83
N SER A 252 11.79 16.18 -17.62
CA SER A 252 11.08 16.14 -16.33
C SER A 252 10.21 14.90 -16.12
N ALA A 253 10.00 14.07 -17.16
CA ALA A 253 9.07 12.94 -17.16
C ALA A 253 9.63 11.68 -16.44
N GLY A 254 10.15 11.84 -15.22
CA GLY A 254 10.51 10.70 -14.39
C GLY A 254 9.25 9.93 -13.96
N SER A 255 9.19 8.63 -14.25
CA SER A 255 8.09 7.80 -13.74
C SER A 255 8.18 7.75 -12.21
N PRO A 256 7.12 8.11 -11.47
CA PRO A 256 7.12 7.95 -10.03
C PRO A 256 7.32 6.46 -9.71
N LEU A 257 8.31 6.16 -8.88
CA LEU A 257 8.55 4.83 -8.35
C LEU A 257 8.32 4.87 -6.84
N PRO A 258 7.08 4.62 -6.38
CA PRO A 258 6.81 4.50 -4.96
C PRO A 258 7.70 3.43 -4.33
N ALA A 259 8.39 3.81 -3.26
CA ALA A 259 9.31 2.95 -2.57
C ALA A 259 9.38 3.34 -1.09
N GLU A 260 9.36 2.37 -0.19
CA GLU A 260 9.46 2.60 1.26
C GLU A 260 10.35 1.52 1.89
N LEU A 261 11.09 1.90 2.92
CA LEU A 261 11.81 1.00 3.81
C LEU A 261 11.19 1.09 5.21
N LEU A 262 10.98 -0.07 5.83
CA LEU A 262 10.35 -0.21 7.13
C LEU A 262 11.24 -1.05 8.05
N LEU A 263 11.33 -0.65 9.32
CA LEU A 263 11.95 -1.38 10.40
C LEU A 263 10.92 -1.54 11.51
N GLY A 264 10.81 -2.73 12.09
CA GLY A 264 9.93 -2.91 13.25
C GLY A 264 10.33 -4.04 14.17
N GLY A 265 9.65 -4.08 15.30
CA GLY A 265 9.75 -5.15 16.28
C GLY A 265 8.36 -5.64 16.68
N GLN A 266 8.27 -6.93 17.00
CA GLN A 266 7.05 -7.57 17.47
C GLN A 266 7.32 -8.38 18.74
N LEU A 267 6.34 -8.39 19.64
CA LEU A 267 6.26 -9.21 20.84
C LEU A 267 5.06 -10.15 20.73
N ALA A 268 5.32 -11.46 20.74
CA ALA A 268 4.33 -12.51 20.77
C ALA A 268 4.07 -12.93 22.23
N LEU A 269 2.82 -12.84 22.66
CA LEU A 269 2.33 -13.12 24.01
C LEU A 269 1.18 -14.13 23.93
N ASP A 270 1.51 -15.42 23.85
CA ASP A 270 0.53 -16.50 23.65
C ASP A 270 -0.35 -16.24 22.41
N ARG A 271 -1.60 -15.80 22.63
CA ARG A 271 -2.57 -15.47 21.57
C ARG A 271 -2.46 -14.05 21.04
N TYR A 272 -1.66 -13.20 21.66
CA TYR A 272 -1.57 -11.77 21.35
C TYR A 272 -0.24 -11.45 20.66
N THR A 273 -0.25 -10.48 19.75
CA THR A 273 0.96 -9.90 19.18
C THR A 273 0.89 -8.38 19.29
N LEU A 274 1.97 -7.77 19.79
CA LEU A 274 2.16 -6.32 19.85
C LEU A 274 3.32 -5.94 18.95
N GLY A 275 3.12 -4.97 18.07
CA GLY A 275 4.13 -4.53 17.13
C GLY A 275 4.34 -3.02 17.19
N LEU A 276 5.60 -2.60 17.04
CA LEU A 276 5.98 -1.21 16.79
C LEU A 276 6.88 -1.15 15.55
N GLY A 277 6.66 -0.17 14.68
CA GLY A 277 7.45 -0.01 13.47
C GLY A 277 7.63 1.45 13.08
N LEU A 278 8.67 1.68 12.27
CA LEU A 278 9.00 2.96 11.66
C LEU A 278 9.30 2.72 10.19
N GLY A 279 9.05 3.71 9.35
CA GLY A 279 9.35 3.64 7.92
C GLY A 279 9.65 4.99 7.32
N ALA A 280 10.27 4.97 6.14
CA ALA A 280 10.56 6.16 5.38
C ALA A 280 10.51 5.87 3.88
N GLY A 281 9.99 6.83 3.13
CA GLY A 281 10.03 6.81 1.67
C GLY A 281 11.44 6.84 1.13
N LEU A 282 11.69 6.05 0.09
CA LEU A 282 12.95 6.06 -0.65
C LEU A 282 12.80 6.96 -1.89
N PRO A 283 13.73 7.88 -2.16
CA PRO A 283 13.65 8.79 -3.30
C PRO A 283 14.15 8.09 -4.59
N LEU A 284 13.43 7.05 -5.04
CA LEU A 284 13.83 6.20 -6.18
C LEU A 284 13.23 6.63 -7.53
N GLY A 285 12.60 7.81 -7.62
CA GLY A 285 12.16 8.39 -8.89
C GLY A 285 13.35 8.73 -9.81
N SER A 286 13.22 8.48 -11.11
CA SER A 286 14.31 8.69 -12.06
C SER A 286 14.65 10.18 -12.24
N ARG A 287 15.91 10.52 -11.91
CA ARG A 287 16.67 11.77 -12.14
C ARG A 287 16.25 13.00 -11.32
N SER A 288 17.05 13.41 -10.33
CA SER A 288 18.38 14.06 -10.36
C SER A 288 18.33 15.56 -10.59
N SER A 289 18.33 16.32 -9.51
CA SER A 289 19.23 17.46 -9.44
C SER A 289 20.50 16.98 -8.72
N LEU A 290 21.41 16.41 -9.51
CA LEU A 290 22.86 16.40 -9.23
C LEU A 290 23.45 17.84 -9.23
N THR A 291 22.58 18.87 -9.25
CA THR A 291 22.88 20.29 -9.07
C THR A 291 22.50 20.83 -7.68
N GLY A 292 22.02 19.99 -6.74
CA GLY A 292 21.84 20.38 -5.33
C GLY A 292 20.40 20.33 -4.78
N GLY A 293 19.42 19.84 -5.56
CA GLY A 293 18.03 19.70 -5.14
C GLY A 293 17.70 18.28 -4.65
N GLY A 294 17.29 18.15 -3.38
CA GLY A 294 16.96 16.87 -2.76
C GLY A 294 15.91 16.05 -3.52
N GLY A 295 16.08 14.72 -3.53
CA GLY A 295 15.21 13.78 -4.24
C GLY A 295 13.72 13.96 -3.91
N ALA A 296 12.87 13.79 -4.91
CA ALA A 296 11.41 13.83 -4.74
C ALA A 296 10.87 12.44 -4.35
N LEU A 297 9.98 12.43 -3.37
CA LEU A 297 9.20 11.24 -3.06
C LEU A 297 8.07 11.11 -4.07
N SER A 298 7.75 9.87 -4.46
CA SER A 298 6.56 9.59 -5.25
C SER A 298 5.31 10.07 -4.50
N PRO A 299 4.26 10.52 -5.22
CA PRO A 299 2.94 10.63 -4.63
C PRO A 299 2.59 9.32 -3.92
N THR A 300 1.94 9.41 -2.75
CA THR A 300 1.51 8.26 -1.91
C THR A 300 2.58 7.67 -0.98
N VAL A 301 3.83 8.13 -1.06
CA VAL A 301 4.91 7.68 -0.19
C VAL A 301 5.16 8.72 0.90
N PRO A 302 5.01 8.38 2.18
CA PRO A 302 5.28 9.31 3.26
C PRO A 302 6.78 9.57 3.40
N ALA A 303 7.13 10.78 3.84
CA ALA A 303 8.50 11.07 4.26
C ALA A 303 8.89 10.25 5.50
N PHE A 304 7.92 10.03 6.39
CA PHE A 304 8.09 9.24 7.59
C PHE A 304 6.79 8.53 7.95
N ARG A 305 6.92 7.31 8.45
CA ARG A 305 5.83 6.48 8.97
C ARG A 305 6.17 5.99 10.37
N ALA A 306 5.18 6.00 11.25
CA ALA A 306 5.21 5.23 12.50
C ALA A 306 4.02 4.28 12.55
N LEU A 307 4.23 3.10 13.14
CA LEU A 307 3.30 1.98 13.14
C LEU A 307 3.14 1.42 14.55
N LEU A 308 1.90 1.11 14.91
CA LEU A 308 1.52 0.31 16.07
C LEU A 308 0.55 -0.76 15.59
N ASP A 309 0.77 -2.02 15.97
CA ASP A 309 -0.09 -3.14 15.58
C ASP A 309 -0.41 -3.97 16.82
N PHE A 310 -1.67 -4.30 16.99
CA PHE A 310 -2.13 -5.25 17.99
C PHE A 310 -2.96 -6.32 17.29
N ARG A 311 -2.67 -7.58 17.57
CA ARG A 311 -3.39 -8.72 17.02
C ARG A 311 -3.69 -9.77 18.09
N ALA A 312 -4.78 -10.47 17.89
CA ALA A 312 -5.19 -11.63 18.68
C ALA A 312 -5.60 -12.77 17.75
N THR A 313 -5.22 -14.01 18.09
CA THR A 313 -5.58 -15.21 17.34
C THR A 313 -6.31 -16.23 18.25
N PHE A 314 -7.24 -17.01 17.66
CA PHE A 314 -8.20 -17.83 18.40
C PHE A 314 -8.55 -19.15 17.73
#